data_AF-A0A0J0ZZG9-F1
#
_entry.id   AF-A0A0J0ZZG9-F1
#
_cell.length_a   1.000
_cell.length_b   1.000
_cell.length_c   1.000
_cell.angle_alpha   90.00
_cell.angle_beta   90.00
_cell.angle_gamma   90.00
#
_symmetry.space_group_name_H-M   'P 1'
#
loop_
_entity.id
_entity.type
_entity.pdbx_description
1 polymer ?
#
loop_
_entity_poly.entity_id
_entity_poly.type
_entity_poly.pdbx_seq_one_letter_code
_entity_poly.pdbx_strand_id
1 'polypeptide(L)' 'MILGVIWGIAFIVAFGQVETRNEYLEIINVWSTKMIVIGCLIILNGLGLGYLILKISCILRNQEILLNEKR' A
#
# COMPACT_ATOMS: atom_id res chain seq x y z
N MET A 1 -6.10 -6.07 0.94
CA MET A 1 -5.91 -5.00 1.93
C MET A 1 -4.65 -5.23 2.78
N ILE A 2 -4.66 -6.23 3.68
CA ILE A 2 -3.53 -6.51 4.60
C ILE A 2 -2.20 -6.75 3.87
N LEU A 3 -2.22 -7.52 2.77
CA LEU A 3 -1.01 -7.80 1.99
C LEU A 3 -0.33 -6.51 1.48
N GLY A 4 -1.11 -5.53 1.00
CA GLY A 4 -0.54 -4.27 0.51
C GLY A 4 0.09 -3.42 1.62
N VAL A 5 -0.47 -3.46 2.83
CA VAL A 5 0.12 -2.83 4.02
C VAL A 5 1.43 -3.52 4.39
N ILE A 6 1.44 -4.85 4.47
CA ILE A 6 2.63 -5.65 4.78
C ILE A 6 3.74 -5.38 3.76
N TRP A 7 3.42 -5.41 2.47
CA TRP A 7 4.39 -5.15 1.40
C TRP A 7 4.95 -3.74 1.43
N GLY A 8 4.12 -2.73 1.70
CA GLY A 8 4.60 -1.35 1.80
C GLY A 8 5.50 -1.13 3.02
N ILE A 9 5.16 -1.69 4.18
CA ILE A 9 6.02 -1.63 5.37
C ILE A 9 7.34 -2.38 5.13
N ALA A 10 7.29 -3.58 4.57
CA ALA A 10 8.48 -4.36 4.24
C ALA A 10 9.40 -3.61 3.26
N PHE A 11 8.84 -2.93 2.26
CA PHE A 11 9.60 -2.09 1.35
C PHE A 11 10.30 -0.93 2.07
N ILE A 12 9.60 -0.21 2.96
CA ILE A 12 10.18 0.91 3.72
C ILE A 12 11.31 0.42 4.62
N VAL A 13 11.16 -0.72 5.28
CA VAL A 13 12.21 -1.26 6.16
C VAL A 13 13.42 -1.74 5.35
N ALA A 14 13.19 -2.40 4.21
CA ALA A 14 14.28 -2.96 3.39
C ALA A 14 15.05 -1.88 2.60
N PHE A 15 14.37 -0.84 2.11
CA PHE A 15 14.94 0.13 1.17
C PHE A 15 14.84 1.58 1.64
N GLY A 16 14.27 1.85 2.83
CA GLY A 16 14.08 3.20 3.34
C GLY A 16 15.37 3.89 3.78
N GLN A 17 16.37 3.12 4.19
CA GLN A 17 17.70 3.64 4.53
C GLN A 17 18.61 3.61 3.29
N VAL A 18 19.32 4.71 3.08
CA VAL A 18 20.23 4.88 1.95
C VAL A 18 21.55 5.42 2.47
N GLU A 19 22.64 4.87 1.95
CA GLU A 19 23.99 5.32 2.27
C GLU A 19 24.29 6.65 1.56
N THR A 20 24.73 7.64 2.32
CA THR A 20 25.19 8.93 1.77
C THR A 20 26.52 9.31 2.41
N ARG A 21 27.26 10.16 1.71
CA ARG A 21 28.49 10.73 2.23
C ARG A 21 28.19 12.06 2.92
N ASN A 22 28.65 12.19 4.16
CA ASN A 22 28.60 13.45 4.91
C ASN A 22 29.70 14.43 4.43
N GLU A 23 29.62 15.69 4.83
CA GLU A 23 30.63 16.73 4.60
C GLU A 23 32.03 16.32 5.10
N TYR A 24 32.09 15.48 6.13
CA TYR A 24 33.32 14.91 6.69
C TYR A 24 33.82 13.65 5.98
N LEU A 25 33.30 13.34 4.78
CA LEU A 25 33.67 12.20 3.95
C LEU A 25 33.29 10.82 4.52
N GLU A 26 32.62 10.77 5.68
CA GLU A 26 32.10 9.58 6.33
C GLU A 26 30.85 9.04 5.64
N ILE A 27 30.71 7.71 5.61
CA ILE A 27 29.51 7.03 5.09
C ILE A 27 28.50 6.91 6.23
N ILE A 28 27.33 7.50 6.05
CA ILE A 28 26.23 7.47 7.01
C ILE A 28 24.97 6.88 6.37
N ASN A 29 24.16 6.19 7.16
CA ASN A 29 22.83 5.76 6.75
C ASN A 29 21.79 6.80 7.14
N VAL A 30 21.05 7.29 6.16
CA VAL A 30 19.93 8.22 6.37
C VAL A 30 18.66 7.72 5.73
N TRP A 31 17.54 8.07 6.35
CA TRP A 31 16.22 7.76 5.83
C TRP A 31 15.92 8.61 4.60
N SER A 32 15.66 7.94 3.46
CA SER A 32 15.30 8.60 2.23
C SER A 32 13.80 8.88 2.18
N THR A 33 13.43 10.16 2.19
CA THR A 33 12.05 10.61 2.03
C THR A 33 11.42 10.03 0.76
N LYS A 34 12.18 9.92 -0.33
CA LYS A 34 11.68 9.36 -1.60
C LYS A 34 11.26 7.89 -1.44
N MET A 35 12.08 7.09 -0.77
CA MET A 35 11.81 5.67 -0.56
C MET A 35 10.62 5.47 0.39
N ILE A 36 10.51 6.28 1.44
CA ILE A 36 9.36 6.27 2.34
C ILE A 36 8.06 6.59 1.57
N VAL A 37 8.08 7.63 0.73
CA VAL A 37 6.91 8.03 -0.08
C VAL A 37 6.48 6.90 -1.02
N ILE A 38 7.43 6.24 -1.69
CA ILE A 38 7.12 5.09 -2.56
C ILE A 38 6.47 3.96 -1.74
N GLY A 39 7.01 3.67 -0.55
CA GLY A 39 6.40 2.71 0.37
C GLY A 39 4.97 3.06 0.75
N CYS A 40 4.69 4.32 1.07
CA CYS A 40 3.33 4.79 1.35
C CYS A 40 2.40 4.63 0.13
N LEU A 41 2.89 4.87 -1.10
CA LEU A 41 2.12 4.67 -2.32
C LEU A 41 1.76 3.19 -2.53
N ILE A 42 2.66 2.26 -2.20
CA ILE A 42 2.38 0.82 -2.23
C ILE A 42 1.23 0.49 -1.25
N ILE A 43 1.29 1.03 -0.03
CA ILE A 43 0.23 0.84 0.97
C ILE A 43 -1.11 1.36 0.44
N LEU A 44 -1.13 2.61 -0.07
CA LEU A 44 -2.34 3.24 -0.59
C LEU A 44 -2.95 2.45 -1.76
N ASN A 45 -2.12 1.94 -2.68
CA ASN A 45 -2.60 1.08 -3.76
C ASN A 45 -3.25 -0.20 -3.24
N GLY A 46 -2.63 -0.84 -2.24
CA GLY A 46 -3.17 -2.06 -1.63
C GLY A 46 -4.48 -1.85 -0.86
N LEU A 47 -4.64 -0.68 -0.23
CA LEU A 47 -5.89 -0.26 0.42
C LEU A 47 -6.96 0.06 -0.63
N GLY A 48 -6.62 0.86 -1.64
CA GLY A 48 -7.52 1.28 -2.71
C GLY A 48 -8.09 0.10 -3.50
N LEU A 49 -7.24 -0.83 -3.96
CA LEU A 49 -7.68 -2.06 -4.63
C LEU A 49 -8.58 -2.91 -3.74
N GLY A 50 -8.22 -3.08 -2.46
CA GLY A 50 -9.03 -3.82 -1.52
C GLY A 50 -10.41 -3.22 -1.31
N TYR A 51 -10.50 -1.90 -1.20
CA TYR A 51 -11.76 -1.18 -1.07
C TYR A 51 -12.64 -1.32 -2.31
N LEU A 52 -12.07 -1.21 -3.51
CA LEU A 52 -12.81 -1.37 -4.76
C LEU A 52 -13.44 -2.76 -4.88
N ILE A 53 -12.67 -3.82 -4.58
CA ILE A 53 -13.19 -5.19 -4.60
C ILE A 53 -14.35 -5.33 -3.61
N LEU A 54 -14.19 -4.80 -2.39
CA LEU A 54 -15.26 -4.85 -1.37
C LEU A 54 -16.54 -4.16 -1.85
N LYS A 55 -16.40 -2.98 -2.50
CA LYS A 55 -17.52 -2.25 -3.09
C LYS A 55 -18.20 -3.04 -4.20
N ILE A 56 -17.42 -3.66 -5.10
CA ILE A 56 -17.97 -4.49 -6.19
C ILE A 56 -18.73 -5.69 -5.60
N SER A 57 -18.16 -6.39 -4.61
CA SER A 57 -18.83 -7.51 -3.95
C SER A 57 -20.14 -7.08 -3.29
N CYS A 58 -20.17 -5.90 -2.66
CA CYS A 58 -21.38 -5.35 -2.06
C CYS A 58 -22.46 -5.07 -3.12
N ILE A 59 -22.09 -4.46 -4.26
CA ILE A 59 -23.01 -4.18 -5.36
C ILE A 59 -23.57 -5.49 -5.94
N LEU A 60 -22.71 -6.47 -6.23
CA LEU A 60 -23.13 -7.77 -6.77
C LEU A 60 -24.11 -8.49 -5.84
N ARG A 61 -23.82 -8.52 -4.53
CA ARG A 61 -24.72 -9.11 -3.54
C ARG A 61 -26.07 -8.40 -3.47
N ASN A 62 -26.08 -7.08 -3.58
CA ASN A 62 -27.33 -6.32 -3.60
C ASN A 62 -28.16 -6.63 -4.86
N GLN A 63 -27.52 -6.76 -6.02
CA GLN A 63 -28.20 -7.15 -7.26
C GLN A 63 -28.77 -8.58 -7.18
N GLU A 64 -28.04 -9.51 -6.57
CA GLU A 64 -28.49 -10.88 -6.35
C GLU A 64 -29.78 -10.92 -5.51
N ILE A 65 -29.83 -10.16 -4.41
CA ILE A 65 -31.01 -10.08 -3.54
C ILE A 65 -32.22 -9.53 -4.32
N LEU A 66 -32.04 -8.43 -5.05
CA LEU A 66 -33.11 -7.80 -5.84
C LEU A 66 -33.66 -8.72 -6.94
N LEU A 67 -32.79 -9.52 -7.57
CA LEU A 67 -33.20 -10.50 -8.58
C LEU A 67 -33.97 -11.67 -7.97
N ASN A 68 -33.61 -12.09 -6.76
CA ASN A 68 -34.28 -13.18 -6.06
C ASN A 68 -35.66 -12.76 -5.52
N GLU A 69 -35.82 -11.50 -5.10
CA GLU A 69 -37.10 -10.95 -4.62
C GLU A 69 -38.13 -10.75 -5.74
N LYS A 70 -37.67 -10.58 -7.00
CA LYS A 70 -38.52 -10.47 -8.18
C LYS A 70 -39.00 -11.80 -8.76
N ARG A 71 -38.50 -12.94 -8.27
CA ARG A 71 -38.81 -14.28 -8.76
C ARG A 71 -39.85 -14.94 -7.85
#